data_AF-A0A1V3GB58-F1
#
_entry.id   AF-A0A1V3GB58-F1
#
_cell.length_a   1.000
_cell.length_b   1.000
_cell.length_c   1.000
_cell.angle_alpha   90.00
_cell.angle_beta   90.00
_cell.angle_gamma   90.00
#
_symmetry.space_group_name_H-M   'P 1'
#
loop_
_entity.id
_entity.type
_entity.pdbx_description
1 polymer ?
#
loop_
_entity_poly.entity_id
_entity_poly.type
_entity_poly.pdbx_seq_one_letter_code
_entity_poly.pdbx_strand_id
1 'polypeptide(L)' 'MGERFSNVDWHCDRCNAYLNGQSGFDDHKYIWKCTDCGHKNSISASNVYESEEDYRNKNNW' A
#
# COMPACT_ATOMS: atom_id res chain seq x y z
N MET A 1 -15.56 11.09 -4.56
CA MET A 1 -14.91 9.98 -5.28
C MET A 1 -14.73 8.88 -4.26
N GLY A 2 -15.24 7.68 -4.56
CA GLY A 2 -15.06 6.53 -3.66
C GLY A 2 -13.64 6.00 -3.77
N GLU A 3 -13.19 5.26 -2.76
CA GLU A 3 -11.89 4.58 -2.75
C GLU A 3 -11.80 3.59 -3.93
N ARG A 4 -10.66 3.53 -4.61
CA ARG A 4 -10.37 2.56 -5.68
C ARG A 4 -10.26 1.15 -5.12
N PHE A 5 -9.73 1.02 -3.92
CA PHE A 5 -9.53 -0.22 -3.19
C PHE A 5 -10.22 -0.13 -1.84
N SER A 6 -11.55 -0.15 -1.85
CA SER A 6 -12.35 -0.18 -0.63
C SER A 6 -11.98 -1.44 0.19
N ASN A 7 -11.54 -1.26 1.44
CA ASN A 7 -11.04 -2.30 2.36
C ASN A 7 -9.60 -2.80 2.13
N VAL A 8 -8.71 -1.99 1.54
CA VAL A 8 -7.28 -2.30 1.49
C VAL A 8 -6.50 -1.36 2.40
N ASP A 9 -5.78 -1.94 3.35
CA ASP A 9 -4.83 -1.24 4.20
C ASP A 9 -3.43 -1.21 3.54
N TRP A 10 -2.97 -0.01 3.21
CA TRP A 10 -1.66 0.23 2.64
C TRP A 10 -0.65 0.55 3.73
N HIS A 11 0.45 -0.20 3.72
CA HIS A 11 1.57 0.00 4.60
C HIS A 11 2.81 0.35 3.79
N CYS A 12 3.71 1.12 4.38
CA CYS A 12 4.96 1.45 3.72
C CYS A 12 5.89 0.23 3.66
N ASP A 13 6.33 -0.14 2.46
CA ASP A 13 7.23 -1.28 2.21
C ASP A 13 8.58 -1.19 2.95
N ARG A 14 8.96 0.02 3.39
CA ARG A 14 10.23 0.27 4.08
C ARG A 14 10.10 0.43 5.60
N CYS A 15 9.19 1.26 6.06
CA CYS A 15 9.07 1.60 7.49
C CYS A 15 7.80 1.07 8.15
N ASN A 16 6.96 0.35 7.40
CA ASN A 16 5.68 -0.19 7.85
C ASN A 16 4.66 0.86 8.34
N ALA A 17 4.89 2.15 8.05
CA ALA A 17 3.96 3.21 8.39
C ALA A 17 2.61 3.04 7.66
N TYR A 18 1.51 3.36 8.33
CA TYR A 18 0.16 3.29 7.77
C TYR A 18 -0.07 4.42 6.77
N LEU A 19 -0.25 4.08 5.49
CA LEU A 19 -0.34 5.06 4.40
C LEU A 19 -1.74 5.65 4.26
N ASN A 20 -2.81 4.87 4.48
CA ASN A 20 -4.19 5.36 4.35
C ASN A 20 -4.49 6.52 5.31
N GLY A 21 -3.79 6.57 6.45
CA GLY A 21 -3.90 7.67 7.41
C GLY A 21 -3.06 8.90 7.06
N GLN A 22 -2.21 8.86 6.03
CA GLN A 22 -1.37 10.00 5.65
C GLN A 22 -2.19 11.08 4.93
N SER A 23 -1.91 12.34 5.25
CA SER A 23 -2.65 13.47 4.68
C SER A 23 -2.52 13.53 3.16
N GLY A 24 -3.67 13.49 2.47
CA GLY A 24 -3.73 13.53 1.01
C GLY A 24 -3.42 12.19 0.33
N PHE A 25 -3.34 11.09 1.08
CA PHE A 25 -3.27 9.75 0.51
C PHE A 25 -4.41 9.54 -0.48
N ASP A 26 -4.06 9.02 -1.65
CA ASP A 26 -4.99 8.80 -2.73
C ASP A 26 -4.63 7.48 -3.40
N ASP A 27 -5.49 6.49 -3.20
CA ASP A 27 -5.32 5.13 -3.70
C ASP A 27 -5.59 5.02 -5.21
N HIS A 28 -6.07 6.09 -5.85
CA HIS A 28 -6.14 6.19 -7.30
C HIS A 28 -4.76 6.49 -7.91
N LYS A 29 -3.83 7.04 -7.13
CA LYS A 29 -2.45 7.27 -7.57
C LYS A 29 -1.71 5.95 -7.56
N TYR A 30 -1.03 5.61 -8.66
CA TYR A 30 -0.24 4.38 -8.76
C TYR A 30 0.96 4.33 -7.81
N ILE A 31 1.40 5.48 -7.28
CA ILE A 31 2.56 5.58 -6.40
C ILE A 31 2.23 6.57 -5.29
N TRP A 32 2.53 6.18 -4.06
CA TRP A 32 2.46 7.05 -2.90
C TRP A 32 3.82 7.18 -2.22
N LYS A 33 4.28 8.42 -2.02
CA LYS A 33 5.50 8.70 -1.27
C LYS A 33 5.16 8.78 0.21
N CYS A 34 5.65 7.83 0.99
CA CYS A 34 5.48 7.81 2.44
C CYS A 34 5.96 9.14 3.06
N THR A 35 5.11 9.76 3.87
CA THR A 35 5.42 11.04 4.54
C THR A 35 6.44 10.88 5.65
N ASP A 36 6.50 9.71 6.30
CA ASP A 36 7.43 9.43 7.41
C ASP A 36 8.87 9.17 6.94
N CYS A 37 9.06 8.33 5.92
CA CYS A 37 10.40 7.89 5.51
C CYS A 37 10.80 8.31 4.09
N GLY A 38 9.87 8.86 3.32
CA GLY A 38 10.11 9.29 1.93
C GLY A 38 10.17 8.18 0.89
N HIS A 39 9.96 6.91 1.27
CA HIS A 39 9.93 5.78 0.34
C HIS A 39 8.72 5.86 -0.61
N LYS A 40 8.90 5.44 -1.86
CA LYS A 40 7.83 5.41 -2.87
C LYS A 40 7.22 4.01 -2.89
N ASN A 41 5.98 3.89 -2.44
CA ASN A 41 5.23 2.65 -2.39
C ASN A 41 4.36 2.53 -3.64
N SER A 42 4.27 1.33 -4.19
CA SER A 42 3.43 1.04 -5.36
C SER A 42 2.00 0.75 -4.92
N ILE A 43 1.06 1.59 -5.34
CA ILE A 43 -0.36 1.44 -5.02
C ILE A 43 -1.05 0.85 -6.26
N SER A 44 -1.13 -0.47 -6.30
CA SER A 44 -1.68 -1.20 -7.44
C SER A 44 -2.31 -2.51 -7.01
N ALA A 45 -3.33 -2.96 -7.74
CA ALA A 45 -4.01 -4.23 -7.47
C ALA A 45 -3.02 -5.43 -7.42
N SER A 46 -1.91 -5.34 -8.16
CA SER A 46 -0.85 -6.35 -8.16
C SER A 46 -0.14 -6.52 -6.81
N ASN A 47 -0.22 -5.48 -5.97
CA ASN A 47 0.34 -5.39 -4.64
C ASN A 47 -0.74 -5.51 -3.54
N VAL A 48 -1.98 -5.85 -3.91
CA VAL A 48 -3.05 -6.20 -2.98
C VAL A 48 -3.05 -7.71 -2.83
N TYR A 49 -3.10 -8.16 -1.58
CA TYR A 49 -3.06 -9.57 -1.20
C TYR A 49 -4.29 -9.88 -0.37
N GLU A 50 -4.90 -11.05 -0.56
CA GLU A 50 -6.08 -11.46 0.20
C GLU A 50 -5.74 -11.75 1.68
N SER A 51 -4.48 -12.07 1.99
CA SER A 51 -4.00 -12.37 3.34
C SER A 51 -2.46 -12.23 3.44
N GLU A 52 -1.94 -12.10 4.66
CA GLU A 52 -0.48 -12.10 4.91
C GLU A 52 0.22 -13.37 4.40
N GLU A 53 -0.46 -14.52 4.43
CA GLU A 53 0.07 -15.79 3.94
C GLU A 53 0.30 -15.75 2.42
N ASP A 54 -0.64 -15.15 1.66
CA ASP A 54 -0.52 -14.97 0.21
C ASP A 54 0.66 -14.03 -0.14
N TYR A 55 0.82 -12.95 0.64
CA TYR A 55 1.97 -12.06 0.53
C TYR A 55 3.30 -12.79 0.73
N ARG A 56 3.39 -13.65 1.76
CA ARG A 56 4.61 -14.42 2.05
C ARG A 56 4.88 -15.44 0.94
N ASN A 57 3.88 -16.17 0.50
CA ASN A 57 4.01 -17.17 -0.56
C ASN A 57 4.50 -16.56 -1.88
N LYS A 58 4.01 -15.38 -2.26
CA LYS A 58 4.43 -14.71 -3.51
C LYS A 58 5.88 -14.22 -3.49
N ASN A 59 6.42 -13.88 -2.33
CA ASN A 59 7.78 -13.36 -2.17
C ASN A 59 8.83 -14.44 -1.84
N ASN A 60 8.43 -15.71 -1.75
CA ASN A 60 9.30 -16.85 -1.44
C ASN A 60 9.87 -17.58 -2.69
N TRP A 61 9.91 -16.91 -3.86
CA TRP A 61 10.40 -17.51 -5.11
C TRP A 61 11.84 -17.08 -5.45
#